data_AF-A0A397F8E5-F1
#
_entry.id   AF-A0A397F8E5-F1
#
_cell.length_a   1.000
_cell.length_b   1.000
_cell.length_c   1.000
_cell.angle_alpha   90.00
_cell.angle_beta   90.00
_cell.angle_gamma   90.00
#
_symmetry.space_group_name_H-M   'P 1'
#
loop_
_entity.id
_entity.type
_entity.pdbx_description
1 polymer ?
#
loop_
_entity_poly.entity_id
_entity_poly.type
_entity_poly.pdbx_seq_one_letter_code
_entity_poly.pdbx_strand_id
1 'polypeptide(L)'
;MFEWVLGYREVVQFDGEFTTLTVVSGRPLNIQFEVNALEIPQNVAYYVRWAIQYFTLVMLVVAVVVTATIVAARGHIEGRNMFKLNRVAGLVWIGRPLMLLRGITATCILSTASLELVQRHVGLTQLTSTPPNPLTTMLSCGEMGWVVYLLNDVFSVVTADATVRYAWKSSVTVWLAAGVWSLVAPVQHVVRVDRQCVVKVVDFSLACQSGVFEIGSVQRFAGLLVLAGACCAGCYLVERVAHVVTAKRASSVLLHAVAQYQFNETHWNHGGVYYVDRASAVLNGMLSFRTSRGAFVVMDVKTWQVMVIPPIQPTEAAPHALASAIPLVD
;
A
#
# COMPACT_ATOMS: atom_id res chain seq x y z
N MET A 1 -30.71 11.84 43.90
CA MET A 1 -31.61 10.68 43.74
C MET A 1 -31.41 9.95 42.41
N PHE A 2 -31.25 10.65 41.27
CA PHE A 2 -31.04 10.03 39.94
C PHE A 2 -29.60 9.62 39.61
N GLU A 3 -28.69 9.65 40.59
CA GLU A 3 -27.26 9.38 40.34
C GLU A 3 -27.00 7.95 39.87
N TRP A 4 -27.81 6.98 40.29
CA TRP A 4 -27.70 5.59 39.84
C TRP A 4 -28.18 5.41 38.39
N VAL A 5 -29.23 6.15 37.97
CA VAL A 5 -29.71 6.18 36.57
C VAL A 5 -28.65 6.78 35.64
N LEU A 6 -27.87 7.74 36.16
CA LEU A 6 -26.78 8.39 35.44
C LEU A 6 -25.47 7.58 35.49
N GLY A 7 -25.44 6.41 36.13
CA GLY A 7 -24.23 5.57 36.24
C GLY A 7 -23.20 6.06 37.26
N TYR A 8 -23.52 7.06 38.08
CA TYR A 8 -22.63 7.56 39.14
C TYR A 8 -22.69 6.72 40.42
N ARG A 9 -23.66 5.81 40.56
CA ARG A 9 -23.76 4.87 41.68
C ARG A 9 -24.30 3.55 41.17
N GLU A 10 -23.78 2.46 41.70
CA GLU A 10 -24.29 1.13 41.43
C GLU A 10 -25.28 0.74 42.53
N VAL A 11 -26.30 -0.04 42.16
CA VAL A 11 -27.30 -0.56 43.09
C VAL A 11 -27.26 -2.07 43.01
N VAL A 12 -27.04 -2.72 44.15
CA VAL A 12 -26.99 -4.18 44.26
C VAL A 12 -28.04 -4.61 45.27
N GLN A 13 -28.81 -5.64 44.90
CA GLN A 13 -29.74 -6.28 45.80
C GLN A 13 -29.15 -7.62 46.21
N PHE A 14 -28.98 -7.80 47.53
CA PHE A 14 -28.59 -9.06 48.13
C PHE A 14 -29.84 -9.78 48.58
N ASP A 15 -30.09 -10.94 47.97
CA ASP A 15 -31.20 -11.81 48.30
C ASP A 15 -30.74 -12.82 49.36
N GLY A 16 -31.19 -12.62 50.60
CA GLY A 16 -30.96 -13.55 51.69
C GLY A 16 -32.19 -14.44 51.90
N GLU A 17 -31.98 -15.60 52.53
CA GLU A 17 -33.03 -16.59 52.78
C GLU A 17 -34.26 -16.02 53.53
N PHE A 18 -34.07 -14.98 54.34
CA PHE A 18 -35.13 -14.37 55.16
C PHE A 18 -35.32 -12.87 54.93
N THR A 19 -34.36 -12.18 54.30
CA THR A 19 -34.42 -10.72 54.07
C THR A 19 -33.70 -10.33 52.79
N THR A 20 -34.28 -9.38 52.07
CA THR A 20 -33.65 -8.73 50.91
C THR A 20 -33.06 -7.40 51.33
N LEU A 21 -31.78 -7.17 51.04
CA LEU A 21 -31.09 -5.91 51.32
C LEU A 21 -30.68 -5.24 50.02
N THR A 22 -31.27 -4.08 49.72
CA THR A 22 -30.89 -3.25 48.58
C THR A 22 -29.96 -2.13 49.06
N VAL A 23 -28.71 -2.15 48.59
CA VAL A 23 -27.68 -1.17 48.97
C VAL A 23 -27.27 -0.35 47.75
N VAL A 24 -27.14 0.96 47.94
CA VAL A 24 -26.60 1.88 46.93
C VAL A 24 -25.14 2.14 47.26
N SER A 25 -24.26 2.00 46.26
CA SER A 25 -22.83 2.28 46.44
C SER A 25 -22.59 3.75 46.84
N GLY A 26 -21.44 4.01 47.46
CA GLY A 26 -20.88 5.36 47.49
C GLY A 26 -20.66 5.87 46.07
N ARG A 27 -20.63 7.20 45.90
CA ARG A 27 -20.21 7.79 44.62
C ARG A 27 -18.72 7.47 44.42
N PRO A 28 -18.33 6.72 43.38
CA PRO A 28 -16.93 6.45 43.13
C PRO A 28 -16.23 7.78 42.85
N LEU A 29 -15.01 7.94 43.36
CA LEU A 29 -14.15 9.03 42.90
C LEU A 29 -13.90 8.82 41.41
N ASN A 30 -13.94 9.89 40.62
CA ASN A 30 -13.43 9.84 39.26
C ASN A 30 -11.92 9.66 39.33
N ILE A 31 -11.45 8.42 39.42
CA ILE A 31 -10.04 8.10 39.35
C ILE A 31 -9.67 8.18 37.88
N GLN A 32 -8.97 9.26 37.52
CA GLN A 32 -8.32 9.34 36.22
C GLN A 32 -7.14 8.38 36.26
N PHE A 33 -7.30 7.22 35.65
CA PHE A 33 -6.16 6.36 35.35
C PHE A 33 -5.43 6.99 34.17
N GLU A 34 -4.28 7.62 34.43
CA GLU A 34 -3.35 7.94 33.36
C GLU A 34 -2.88 6.61 32.75
N VAL A 35 -3.21 6.40 31.48
CA VAL A 35 -2.75 5.21 30.76
C VAL A 35 -1.23 5.30 30.67
N ASN A 36 -0.55 4.28 31.16
CA ASN A 36 0.90 4.21 31.10
C ASN A 36 1.34 4.20 29.62
N ALA A 37 2.03 5.26 29.18
CA ALA A 37 2.46 5.38 27.80
C ALA A 37 3.41 4.26 27.36
N LEU A 38 4.14 3.65 28.30
CA LEU A 38 5.03 2.50 28.06
C LEU A 38 4.27 1.20 27.77
N GLU A 39 3.01 1.09 28.17
CA GLU A 39 2.14 -0.07 27.90
C GLU A 39 1.49 0.00 26.51
N ILE A 40 1.51 1.16 25.85
CA ILE A 40 1.00 1.33 24.50
C ILE A 40 2.13 1.06 23.51
N PRO A 41 2.11 -0.03 22.73
CA PRO A 41 3.17 -0.34 21.77
C PRO A 41 3.12 0.59 20.55
N GLN A 42 3.63 1.82 20.69
CA GLN A 42 3.66 2.82 19.61
C GLN A 42 4.82 2.61 18.63
N ASN A 43 5.86 1.88 19.04
CA ASN A 43 7.12 1.77 18.29
C ASN A 43 6.91 1.26 16.86
N VAL A 44 6.18 0.17 16.67
CA VAL A 44 5.96 -0.43 15.35
C VAL A 44 5.17 0.53 14.45
N ALA A 45 4.06 1.08 14.95
CA ALA A 45 3.24 2.02 14.19
C ALA A 45 4.03 3.29 13.80
N TYR A 46 4.90 3.76 14.70
CA TYR A 46 5.78 4.89 14.44
C TYR A 46 6.77 4.61 13.31
N TYR A 47 7.51 3.50 13.35
CA TYR A 47 8.46 3.15 12.29
C TYR A 47 7.77 2.90 10.94
N VAL A 48 6.63 2.20 10.93
CA VAL A 48 5.85 1.96 9.72
C VAL A 48 5.36 3.27 9.11
N ARG A 49 4.88 4.22 9.93
CA ARG A 49 4.46 5.55 9.47
C ARG A 49 5.61 6.30 8.79
N TRP A 50 6.79 6.33 9.41
CA TRP A 50 7.97 6.99 8.82
C TRP A 50 8.40 6.33 7.51
N ALA A 51 8.38 5.00 7.44
CA ALA A 51 8.70 4.26 6.22
C ALA A 51 7.71 4.60 5.08
N ILE A 52 6.41 4.69 5.37
CA ILE A 52 5.38 5.06 4.38
C ILE A 52 5.49 6.54 3.98
N GLN A 53 5.87 7.43 4.90
CA GLN A 53 6.15 8.84 4.59
C GLN A 53 7.35 8.98 3.66
N TYR A 54 8.46 8.29 3.97
CA TYR A 54 9.63 8.22 3.10
C TYR A 54 9.24 7.70 1.70
N PHE A 55 8.47 6.62 1.63
CA PHE A 55 7.97 6.06 0.37
C PHE A 55 7.23 7.13 -0.46
N THR A 56 6.28 7.81 0.17
CA THR A 56 5.47 8.85 -0.50
C THR A 56 6.33 10.02 -0.97
N LEU A 57 7.31 10.44 -0.16
CA LEU A 57 8.23 11.52 -0.50
C LEU A 57 9.08 11.16 -1.72
N VAL A 58 9.66 9.96 -1.77
CA VAL A 58 10.45 9.49 -2.92
C VAL A 58 9.58 9.45 -4.17
N MET A 59 8.37 8.87 -4.11
CA MET A 59 7.46 8.86 -5.25
C MET A 59 7.08 10.26 -5.73
N LEU A 60 6.89 11.21 -4.81
CA LEU A 60 6.64 12.62 -5.13
C LEU A 60 7.83 13.25 -5.86
N VAL A 61 9.05 13.06 -5.36
CA VAL A 61 10.28 13.56 -5.99
C VAL A 61 10.42 12.98 -7.40
N VAL A 62 10.24 11.66 -7.57
CA VAL A 62 10.30 11.02 -8.89
C VAL A 62 9.24 11.60 -9.82
N ALA A 63 8.00 11.79 -9.35
CA ALA A 63 6.94 12.40 -10.14
C ALA A 63 7.28 13.83 -10.58
N VAL A 64 7.90 14.64 -9.70
CA VAL A 64 8.36 16.00 -10.03
C VAL A 64 9.48 15.97 -11.08
N VAL A 65 10.45 15.05 -10.95
CA VAL A 65 11.52 14.92 -11.94
C VAL A 65 10.96 14.46 -13.29
N VAL A 66 10.05 13.49 -13.29
CA VAL A 66 9.34 13.03 -14.50
C VAL A 66 8.61 14.20 -15.17
N THR A 67 7.80 14.98 -14.45
CA THR A 67 7.09 16.13 -15.04
C THR A 67 8.04 17.19 -15.57
N ALA A 68 9.13 17.50 -14.85
CA ALA A 68 10.16 18.41 -15.33
C ALA A 68 10.81 17.91 -16.64
N THR A 69 11.10 16.62 -16.75
CA THR A 69 11.65 16.04 -17.99
C THR A 69 10.66 16.05 -19.16
N ILE A 70 9.36 15.87 -18.89
CA ILE A 70 8.29 15.97 -19.89
C ILE A 70 8.24 17.39 -20.46
N VAL A 71 8.26 18.40 -19.59
CA VAL A 71 8.27 19.81 -19.98
C VAL A 71 9.53 20.14 -20.78
N ALA A 72 10.70 19.69 -20.32
CA ALA A 72 11.97 19.90 -21.03
C ALA A 72 12.00 19.22 -22.41
N ALA A 73 11.33 18.07 -22.55
CA ALA A 73 11.20 17.34 -23.81
C ALA A 73 10.05 17.84 -24.70
N ARG A 74 9.36 18.94 -24.32
CA ARG A 74 8.19 19.51 -25.04
C ARG A 74 7.07 18.48 -25.29
N GLY A 75 6.91 17.51 -24.39
CA GLY A 75 5.88 16.47 -24.50
C GLY A 75 6.17 15.32 -25.46
N HIS A 76 7.36 15.25 -26.08
CA HIS A 76 7.77 14.10 -26.89
C HIS A 76 8.17 12.91 -26.02
N ILE A 77 7.19 12.25 -25.39
CA ILE A 77 7.38 11.11 -24.48
C ILE A 77 6.33 10.01 -24.72
N GLU A 78 6.63 8.78 -24.29
CA GLU A 78 5.67 7.67 -24.30
C GLU A 78 4.70 7.80 -23.11
N GLY A 79 3.57 8.50 -23.32
CA GLY A 79 2.58 8.74 -22.27
C GLY A 79 2.03 7.47 -21.61
N ARG A 80 1.97 6.33 -22.33
CA ARG A 80 1.51 5.04 -21.77
C ARG A 80 2.46 4.49 -20.70
N ASN A 81 3.74 4.84 -20.74
CA ASN A 81 4.69 4.44 -19.70
C ASN A 81 4.49 5.25 -18.41
N MET A 82 3.96 6.48 -18.50
CA MET A 82 3.73 7.32 -17.32
C MET A 82 2.63 6.76 -16.40
N PHE A 83 1.63 6.08 -16.95
CA PHE A 83 0.63 5.37 -16.14
C PHE A 83 1.21 4.19 -15.33
N LYS A 84 2.46 3.80 -15.61
CA LYS A 84 3.17 2.71 -14.91
C LYS A 84 4.09 3.26 -13.82
N LEU A 85 3.99 4.55 -13.49
CA LEU A 85 4.83 5.22 -12.49
C LEU A 85 4.83 4.49 -11.15
N ASN A 86 3.65 4.19 -10.57
CA ASN A 86 3.58 3.48 -9.30
C ASN A 86 4.29 2.12 -9.35
N ARG A 87 4.03 1.37 -10.42
CA ARG A 87 4.50 0.00 -10.57
C ARG A 87 6.01 -0.10 -10.87
N VAL A 88 6.55 0.81 -11.68
CA VAL A 88 7.97 0.81 -12.07
C VAL A 88 8.81 1.61 -11.08
N ALA A 89 8.44 2.86 -10.80
CA ALA A 89 9.24 3.72 -9.93
C ALA A 89 9.28 3.20 -8.48
N GLY A 90 8.18 2.60 -7.98
CA GLY A 90 8.18 2.00 -6.65
C GLY A 90 9.23 0.89 -6.51
N LEU A 91 9.38 0.03 -7.53
CA LEU A 91 10.36 -1.05 -7.51
C LEU A 91 11.79 -0.55 -7.69
N VAL A 92 11.98 0.44 -8.56
CA VAL A 92 13.31 0.93 -8.93
C VAL A 92 13.91 1.88 -7.88
N TRP A 93 13.12 2.83 -7.38
CA TRP A 93 13.63 3.90 -6.51
C TRP A 93 13.58 3.57 -5.03
N ILE A 94 12.72 2.63 -4.63
CA ILE A 94 12.46 2.33 -3.23
C ILE A 94 12.78 0.87 -2.94
N GLY A 95 12.31 -0.04 -3.80
CA GLY A 95 12.59 -1.47 -3.70
C GLY A 95 11.46 -2.30 -3.10
N ARG A 96 11.61 -3.62 -3.24
CA ARG A 96 10.60 -4.63 -2.90
C ARG A 96 10.14 -4.61 -1.43
N PRO A 97 11.02 -4.50 -0.41
CA PRO A 97 10.60 -4.60 0.99
C PRO A 97 9.65 -3.48 1.43
N LEU A 98 9.94 -2.24 1.07
CA LEU A 98 9.12 -1.09 1.44
C LEU A 98 7.79 -1.05 0.67
N MET A 99 7.76 -1.53 -0.58
CA MET A 99 6.51 -1.76 -1.30
C MET A 99 5.63 -2.81 -0.60
N LEU A 100 6.24 -3.92 -0.17
CA LEU A 100 5.52 -4.95 0.58
C LEU A 100 4.97 -4.38 1.89
N LEU A 101 5.79 -3.64 2.64
CA LEU A 101 5.39 -3.01 3.89
C LEU A 101 4.16 -2.10 3.69
N ARG A 102 4.18 -1.26 2.65
CA ARG A 102 3.08 -0.35 2.32
C ARG A 102 1.80 -1.11 1.97
N GLY A 103 1.90 -2.13 1.11
CA GLY A 103 0.77 -2.97 0.72
C GLY A 103 0.19 -3.79 1.88
N ILE A 104 1.03 -4.37 2.73
CA ILE A 104 0.60 -5.08 3.95
C ILE A 104 -0.11 -4.12 4.90
N THR A 105 0.45 -2.92 5.12
CA THR A 105 -0.17 -1.93 6.01
C THR A 105 -1.56 -1.53 5.54
N ALA A 106 -1.74 -1.30 4.22
CA ALA A 106 -3.05 -1.05 3.65
C ALA A 106 -4.01 -2.23 3.83
N THR A 107 -3.51 -3.47 3.69
CA THR A 107 -4.30 -4.69 3.93
C THR A 107 -4.72 -4.81 5.40
N CYS A 108 -3.83 -4.47 6.35
CA CYS A 108 -4.15 -4.39 7.77
C CYS A 108 -5.25 -3.37 8.04
N ILE A 109 -5.17 -2.17 7.45
CA ILE A 109 -6.19 -1.12 7.58
C ILE A 109 -7.53 -1.61 7.03
N LEU A 110 -7.56 -2.23 5.85
CA LEU A 110 -8.78 -2.81 5.26
C LEU A 110 -9.35 -3.99 6.06
N SER A 111 -8.54 -4.59 6.94
CA SER A 111 -8.92 -5.72 7.80
C SER A 111 -9.28 -5.28 9.23
N THR A 112 -9.30 -3.98 9.50
CA THR A 112 -9.52 -3.39 10.83
C THR A 112 -10.71 -2.45 10.81
N ALA A 113 -11.59 -2.54 11.82
CA ALA A 113 -12.73 -1.63 11.95
C ALA A 113 -12.30 -0.26 12.52
N SER A 114 -12.93 0.82 12.04
CA SER A 114 -12.75 2.17 12.58
C SER A 114 -13.67 2.40 13.78
N LEU A 115 -13.08 2.75 14.91
CA LEU A 115 -13.78 3.01 16.17
C LEU A 115 -13.48 4.43 16.64
N GLU A 116 -14.52 5.16 17.01
CA GLU A 116 -14.40 6.48 17.62
C GLU A 116 -14.85 6.42 19.07
N LEU A 117 -14.06 7.00 19.96
CA LEU A 117 -14.45 7.19 21.35
C LEU A 117 -15.30 8.47 21.45
N VAL A 118 -16.60 8.30 21.62
CA VAL A 118 -17.56 9.39 21.70
C VAL A 118 -18.08 9.51 23.13
N GLN A 119 -18.20 10.75 23.61
CA GLN A 119 -18.84 11.04 24.87
C GLN A 119 -20.32 11.36 24.64
N ARG A 120 -21.21 10.41 24.95
CA ARG A 120 -22.66 10.55 24.70
C ARG A 120 -23.36 11.39 25.76
N HIS A 121 -22.92 11.25 27.01
CA HIS A 121 -23.42 11.97 28.18
C HIS A 121 -22.25 12.41 29.07
N VAL A 122 -22.46 13.41 29.92
CA VAL A 122 -21.45 13.86 30.90
C VAL A 122 -20.99 12.65 31.72
N GLY A 123 -19.69 12.33 31.66
CA GLY A 123 -19.10 11.18 32.35
C GLY A 123 -19.18 9.80 31.66
N LEU A 124 -19.93 9.62 30.57
CA LEU A 124 -20.03 8.32 29.86
C LEU A 124 -19.33 8.37 28.49
N THR A 125 -18.25 7.61 28.35
CA THR A 125 -17.57 7.40 27.07
C THR A 125 -17.98 6.05 26.48
N GLN A 126 -18.17 6.03 25.16
CA GLN A 126 -18.60 4.85 24.41
C GLN A 126 -17.73 4.75 23.15
N LEU A 127 -17.32 3.54 22.79
CA LEU A 127 -16.76 3.27 21.46
C LEU A 127 -17.92 3.04 20.48
N THR A 128 -17.96 3.83 19.41
CA THR A 128 -18.93 3.67 18.32
C THR A 128 -18.22 3.27 17.04
N SER A 129 -18.84 2.38 16.27
CA SER A 129 -18.35 2.03 14.93
C SER A 129 -18.78 3.11 13.96
N THR A 130 -17.82 3.69 13.24
CA THR A 130 -18.11 4.64 12.16
C THR A 130 -18.25 3.86 10.85
N PRO A 131 -19.28 4.11 10.02
CA PRO A 131 -19.37 3.48 8.71
C PRO A 131 -18.14 3.87 7.86
N PRO A 132 -17.52 2.92 7.14
CA PRO A 132 -16.35 3.23 6.33
C PRO A 132 -16.72 4.20 5.20
N ASN A 133 -15.90 5.22 5.00
CA ASN A 133 -16.08 6.15 3.89
C ASN A 133 -15.67 5.43 2.58
N PRO A 134 -16.58 5.26 1.59
CA PRO A 134 -16.23 4.70 0.29
C PRO A 134 -14.96 5.26 -0.38
N LEU A 135 -14.69 6.57 -0.31
CA LEU A 135 -13.51 7.16 -0.96
C LEU A 135 -12.20 6.69 -0.32
N THR A 136 -12.11 6.73 1.00
CA THR A 136 -10.91 6.28 1.72
C THR A 136 -10.73 4.76 1.64
N THR A 137 -11.84 4.02 1.55
CA THR A 137 -11.85 2.57 1.34
C THR A 137 -11.30 2.22 -0.03
N MET A 138 -11.77 2.88 -1.10
CA MET A 138 -11.26 2.66 -2.46
C MET A 138 -9.81 3.08 -2.62
N LEU A 139 -9.40 4.17 -1.96
CA LEU A 139 -8.00 4.59 -1.90
C LEU A 139 -7.13 3.53 -1.21
N SER A 140 -7.58 3.01 -0.07
CA SER A 140 -6.89 1.94 0.67
C SER A 140 -6.80 0.64 -0.13
N CYS A 141 -7.83 0.32 -0.93
CA CYS A 141 -7.78 -0.81 -1.88
C CYS A 141 -6.73 -0.57 -2.98
N GLY A 142 -6.55 0.68 -3.43
CA GLY A 142 -5.49 1.05 -4.37
C GLY A 142 -4.10 0.86 -3.76
N GLU A 143 -3.94 1.23 -2.49
CA GLU A 143 -2.70 1.02 -1.73
C GLU A 143 -2.42 -0.48 -1.47
N MET A 144 -3.44 -1.31 -1.26
CA MET A 144 -3.25 -2.77 -1.25
C MET A 144 -2.68 -3.29 -2.58
N GLY A 145 -2.88 -2.56 -3.69
CA GLY A 145 -2.32 -2.85 -5.01
C GLY A 145 -0.79 -2.95 -5.06
N TRP A 146 -0.05 -2.40 -4.08
CA TRP A 146 1.40 -2.59 -3.98
C TRP A 146 1.80 -4.07 -3.85
N VAL A 147 0.98 -4.89 -3.18
CA VAL A 147 1.17 -6.34 -3.09
C VAL A 147 1.07 -6.97 -4.48
N VAL A 148 0.09 -6.55 -5.29
CA VAL A 148 -0.11 -7.04 -6.67
C VAL A 148 1.07 -6.69 -7.57
N TYR A 149 1.63 -5.47 -7.43
CA TYR A 149 2.81 -5.08 -8.18
C TYR A 149 4.02 -5.95 -7.84
N LEU A 150 4.22 -6.26 -6.56
CA LEU A 150 5.29 -7.14 -6.12
C LEU A 150 5.08 -8.59 -6.61
N LEU A 151 3.86 -9.13 -6.52
CA LEU A 151 3.55 -10.47 -7.05
C LEU A 151 3.86 -10.54 -8.54
N ASN A 152 3.42 -9.56 -9.32
CA ASN A 152 3.70 -9.49 -10.75
C ASN A 152 5.20 -9.40 -11.05
N ASP A 153 5.98 -8.67 -10.25
CA ASP A 153 7.43 -8.57 -10.41
C ASP A 153 8.15 -9.89 -10.07
N VAL A 154 7.82 -10.53 -8.95
CA VAL A 154 8.42 -11.81 -8.55
C VAL A 154 8.09 -12.92 -9.55
N PHE A 155 6.83 -12.99 -9.99
CA PHE A 155 6.40 -13.98 -10.99
C PHE A 155 6.74 -13.59 -12.43
N SER A 156 7.26 -12.39 -12.70
CA SER A 156 7.70 -12.00 -14.05
C SER A 156 8.84 -12.88 -14.56
N VAL A 157 9.67 -13.43 -13.67
CA VAL A 157 10.74 -14.38 -14.04
C VAL A 157 10.18 -15.64 -14.71
N VAL A 158 9.00 -16.10 -14.28
CA VAL A 158 8.35 -17.31 -14.80
C VAL A 158 7.39 -16.97 -15.94
N THR A 159 6.69 -15.85 -15.83
CA THR A 159 5.62 -15.46 -16.77
C THR A 159 6.13 -14.66 -17.96
N ALA A 160 7.34 -14.09 -17.87
CA ALA A 160 8.07 -13.37 -18.91
C ALA A 160 7.18 -12.43 -19.73
N ASP A 161 7.05 -12.66 -21.03
CA ASP A 161 6.29 -11.76 -21.92
C ASP A 161 4.79 -11.68 -21.61
N ALA A 162 4.23 -12.69 -20.92
CA ALA A 162 2.83 -12.66 -20.53
C ALA A 162 2.56 -11.56 -19.49
N THR A 163 3.57 -11.18 -18.68
CA THR A 163 3.42 -10.20 -17.59
C THR A 163 2.86 -8.88 -18.07
N VAL A 164 3.30 -8.37 -19.23
CA VAL A 164 2.85 -7.07 -19.78
C VAL A 164 1.32 -7.02 -19.93
N ARG A 165 0.74 -8.11 -20.42
CA ARG A 165 -0.67 -8.16 -20.83
C ARG A 165 -1.60 -8.32 -19.65
N TYR A 166 -1.24 -9.22 -18.73
CA TYR A 166 -2.08 -9.50 -17.57
C TYR A 166 -1.84 -8.53 -16.41
N ALA A 167 -0.66 -7.90 -16.33
CA ALA A 167 -0.26 -6.99 -15.27
C ALA A 167 -1.33 -5.95 -14.92
N TRP A 168 -1.70 -5.10 -15.87
CA TRP A 168 -2.64 -4.02 -15.61
C TRP A 168 -4.05 -4.56 -15.34
N LYS A 169 -4.45 -5.64 -16.03
CA LYS A 169 -5.72 -6.33 -15.81
C LYS A 169 -5.82 -6.83 -14.38
N SER A 170 -4.80 -7.53 -13.88
CA SER A 170 -4.81 -8.07 -12.53
C SER A 170 -4.86 -6.98 -11.46
N SER A 171 -4.17 -5.86 -11.65
CA SER A 171 -4.26 -4.72 -10.73
C SER A 171 -5.66 -4.10 -10.69
N VAL A 172 -6.29 -3.87 -11.85
CA VAL A 172 -7.64 -3.30 -11.91
C VAL A 172 -8.66 -4.28 -11.32
N THR A 173 -8.54 -5.58 -11.64
CA THR A 173 -9.43 -6.62 -11.11
C THR A 173 -9.31 -6.73 -9.59
N VAL A 174 -8.10 -6.75 -9.02
CA VAL A 174 -7.90 -6.81 -7.57
C VAL A 174 -8.43 -5.54 -6.90
N TRP A 175 -8.15 -4.36 -7.47
CA TRP A 175 -8.62 -3.10 -6.92
C TRP A 175 -10.16 -3.05 -6.83
N LEU A 176 -10.84 -3.42 -7.92
CA LEU A 176 -12.30 -3.47 -7.96
C LEU A 176 -12.86 -4.56 -7.06
N ALA A 177 -12.30 -5.78 -7.08
CA ALA A 177 -12.80 -6.89 -6.27
C ALA A 177 -12.62 -6.63 -4.77
N ALA A 178 -11.45 -6.14 -4.35
CA ALA A 178 -11.19 -5.76 -2.96
C ALA A 178 -12.07 -4.58 -2.53
N GLY A 179 -12.28 -3.60 -3.42
CA GLY A 179 -13.18 -2.49 -3.20
C GLY A 179 -14.63 -2.93 -2.99
N VAL A 180 -15.18 -3.74 -3.90
CA VAL A 180 -16.53 -4.29 -3.79
C VAL A 180 -16.68 -5.09 -2.50
N TRP A 181 -15.72 -5.97 -2.20
CA TRP A 181 -15.76 -6.76 -0.96
C TRP A 181 -15.75 -5.88 0.29
N SER A 182 -14.96 -4.79 0.29
CA SER A 182 -14.82 -3.88 1.43
C SER A 182 -16.03 -2.96 1.64
N LEU A 183 -16.75 -2.64 0.57
CA LEU A 183 -17.99 -1.86 0.65
C LEU A 183 -19.22 -2.71 0.99
N VAL A 184 -19.32 -3.92 0.42
CA VAL A 184 -20.48 -4.80 0.62
C VAL A 184 -20.44 -5.48 1.99
N ALA A 185 -19.26 -5.89 2.44
CA ALA A 185 -19.07 -6.59 3.70
C ALA A 185 -17.93 -5.92 4.49
N PRO A 186 -18.17 -4.75 5.13
CA PRO A 186 -17.16 -4.07 5.93
C PRO A 186 -16.80 -4.88 7.18
N VAL A 187 -15.57 -4.71 7.69
CA VAL A 187 -15.12 -5.38 8.91
C VAL A 187 -15.88 -4.83 10.11
N GLN A 188 -16.38 -5.73 10.95
CA GLN A 188 -17.00 -5.39 12.23
C GLN A 188 -16.08 -5.77 13.38
N HIS A 189 -16.06 -4.92 14.41
CA HIS A 189 -15.39 -5.22 15.67
C HIS A 189 -16.23 -6.21 16.49
N VAL A 190 -15.58 -7.05 17.29
CA VAL A 190 -16.23 -8.02 18.16
C VAL A 190 -15.85 -7.73 19.61
N VAL A 191 -16.86 -7.61 20.46
CA VAL A 191 -16.70 -7.42 21.91
C VAL A 191 -17.27 -8.64 22.62
N ARG A 192 -16.44 -9.37 23.35
CA ARG A 192 -16.87 -10.46 24.22
C ARG A 192 -16.62 -10.06 25.66
N VAL A 193 -17.68 -9.86 26.43
CA VAL A 193 -17.58 -9.52 27.86
C VAL A 193 -17.69 -10.81 28.65
N ASP A 194 -16.61 -11.19 29.32
CA ASP A 194 -16.56 -12.33 30.23
C ASP A 194 -15.76 -11.89 31.46
N ARG A 195 -16.47 -11.67 32.57
CA ARG A 195 -15.89 -11.11 33.78
C ARG A 195 -15.46 -12.26 34.69
N GLN A 196 -14.16 -12.55 34.66
CA GLN A 196 -13.53 -13.53 35.54
C GLN A 196 -12.50 -12.82 36.42
N CYS A 197 -12.70 -12.88 37.74
CA CYS A 197 -11.75 -12.35 38.71
C CYS A 197 -11.17 -13.49 39.53
N VAL A 198 -9.84 -13.59 39.54
CA VAL A 198 -9.11 -14.57 40.35
C VAL A 198 -8.35 -13.83 41.43
N VAL A 199 -8.56 -14.23 42.67
CA VAL A 199 -7.78 -13.75 43.82
C VAL A 199 -6.37 -14.33 43.69
N LYS A 200 -5.37 -13.49 43.39
CA LYS A 200 -3.97 -13.93 43.34
C LYS A 200 -3.37 -14.01 44.74
N VAL A 201 -3.65 -13.01 45.56
CA VAL A 201 -3.28 -12.96 46.97
C VAL A 201 -4.45 -12.34 47.71
N VAL A 202 -5.00 -13.08 48.68
CA VAL A 202 -6.08 -12.61 49.55
C VAL A 202 -5.66 -11.26 50.15
N ASP A 203 -6.54 -10.27 50.10
CA ASP A 203 -6.35 -8.89 50.57
C ASP A 203 -5.34 -8.00 49.82
N PHE A 204 -4.50 -8.53 48.94
CA PHE A 204 -3.45 -7.74 48.26
C PHE A 204 -3.60 -7.61 46.75
N SER A 205 -4.14 -8.63 46.05
CA SER A 205 -4.18 -8.60 44.59
C SER A 205 -5.30 -9.46 44.00
N LEU A 206 -6.12 -8.83 43.17
CA LEU A 206 -7.13 -9.44 42.31
C LEU A 206 -6.70 -9.23 40.85
N ALA A 207 -6.70 -10.31 40.06
CA ALA A 207 -6.53 -10.22 38.62
C ALA A 207 -7.89 -10.46 37.95
N CYS A 208 -8.44 -9.43 37.33
CA CYS A 208 -9.72 -9.51 36.63
C CYS A 208 -9.53 -9.40 35.12
N GLN A 209 -10.01 -10.40 34.40
CA GLN A 209 -10.23 -10.33 32.95
C GLN A 209 -11.70 -9.96 32.74
N SER A 210 -11.98 -8.80 32.13
CA SER A 210 -13.35 -8.28 31.96
C SER A 210 -13.94 -8.60 30.59
N GLY A 211 -13.10 -8.76 29.57
CA GLY A 211 -13.52 -9.08 28.22
C GLY A 211 -12.38 -9.06 27.21
N VAL A 212 -12.69 -9.50 26.00
CA VAL A 212 -11.81 -9.49 24.82
C VAL A 212 -12.38 -8.56 23.78
N PHE A 213 -11.53 -7.69 23.24
CA PHE A 213 -11.88 -6.69 22.23
C PHE A 213 -11.10 -6.94 20.94
N GLU A 214 -11.78 -7.40 19.90
CA GLU A 214 -11.20 -7.71 18.59
C GLU A 214 -11.61 -6.62 17.59
N ILE A 215 -10.64 -5.81 17.15
CA ILE A 215 -10.89 -4.69 16.21
C ILE A 215 -10.77 -5.14 14.76
N GLY A 216 -9.89 -6.10 14.49
CA GLY A 216 -9.58 -6.57 13.14
C GLY A 216 -9.73 -8.07 12.99
N SER A 217 -9.78 -8.52 11.73
CA SER A 217 -9.97 -9.93 11.38
C SER A 217 -8.78 -10.48 10.58
N VAL A 218 -8.11 -11.49 11.13
CA VAL A 218 -7.04 -12.22 10.44
C VAL A 218 -7.58 -12.98 9.23
N GLN A 219 -8.82 -13.48 9.31
CA GLN A 219 -9.48 -14.13 8.18
C GLN A 219 -9.70 -13.16 7.02
N ARG A 220 -10.09 -11.91 7.33
CA ARG A 220 -10.21 -10.85 6.33
C ARG A 220 -8.87 -10.53 5.68
N PHE A 221 -7.84 -10.37 6.49
CA PHE A 221 -6.48 -10.09 6.03
C PHE A 221 -5.98 -11.18 5.07
N ALA A 222 -6.06 -12.45 5.48
CA ALA A 222 -5.67 -13.58 4.64
C ALA A 222 -6.54 -13.66 3.38
N GLY A 223 -7.85 -13.43 3.51
CA GLY A 223 -8.80 -13.42 2.40
C GLY A 223 -8.45 -12.40 1.32
N LEU A 224 -8.06 -11.18 1.72
CA LEU A 224 -7.62 -10.14 0.78
C LEU A 224 -6.32 -10.53 0.05
N LEU A 225 -5.35 -11.13 0.75
CA LEU A 225 -4.13 -11.61 0.12
C LEU A 225 -4.38 -12.78 -0.84
N VAL A 226 -5.24 -13.72 -0.45
CA VAL A 226 -5.67 -14.84 -1.31
C VAL A 226 -6.40 -14.31 -2.54
N LEU A 227 -7.29 -13.33 -2.38
CA LEU A 227 -7.96 -12.67 -3.51
C LEU A 227 -6.94 -12.04 -4.47
N ALA A 228 -5.95 -11.32 -3.94
CA ALA A 228 -4.90 -10.72 -4.76
C ALA A 228 -4.13 -11.78 -5.58
N GLY A 229 -3.71 -12.87 -4.92
CA GLY A 229 -3.03 -13.99 -5.57
C GLY A 229 -3.90 -14.70 -6.62
N ALA A 230 -5.15 -15.01 -6.28
CA ALA A 230 -6.10 -15.69 -7.14
C ALA A 230 -6.44 -14.87 -8.40
N CYS A 231 -6.66 -13.56 -8.25
CA CYS A 231 -6.87 -12.67 -9.40
C CYS A 231 -5.63 -12.59 -10.29
N CYS A 232 -4.42 -12.52 -9.72
CA CYS A 232 -3.19 -12.54 -10.51
C CYS A 232 -3.03 -13.84 -11.30
N ALA A 233 -3.22 -14.99 -10.65
CA ALA A 233 -3.16 -16.30 -11.28
C ALA A 233 -4.24 -16.47 -12.36
N GLY A 234 -5.47 -16.08 -12.07
CA GLY A 234 -6.58 -16.13 -13.03
C GLY A 234 -6.32 -15.27 -14.27
N CYS A 235 -5.88 -14.03 -14.11
CA CYS A 235 -5.51 -13.17 -15.24
C CYS A 235 -4.37 -13.76 -16.08
N TYR A 236 -3.37 -14.36 -15.44
CA TYR A 236 -2.28 -15.05 -16.13
C TYR A 236 -2.79 -16.26 -16.94
N LEU A 237 -3.63 -17.12 -16.33
CA LEU A 237 -4.18 -18.30 -16.99
C LEU A 237 -5.01 -17.93 -18.23
N VAL A 238 -5.86 -16.90 -18.13
CA VAL A 238 -6.64 -16.39 -19.27
C VAL A 238 -5.73 -15.96 -20.42
N GLU A 239 -4.65 -15.25 -20.12
CA GLU A 239 -3.67 -14.82 -21.13
C GLU A 239 -2.84 -15.98 -21.72
N ARG A 240 -2.62 -17.05 -20.97
CA ARG A 240 -1.93 -18.24 -21.47
C ARG A 240 -2.80 -19.04 -22.43
N VAL A 241 -4.09 -19.22 -22.11
CA VAL A 241 -5.03 -19.95 -22.96
C VAL A 241 -5.31 -19.19 -24.27
N ALA A 242 -5.23 -17.86 -24.26
CA ALA A 242 -5.43 -17.04 -25.45
C ALA A 242 -4.33 -17.17 -26.54
N HIS A 243 -3.26 -17.95 -26.32
CA HIS A 243 -2.19 -18.27 -27.29
C HIS A 243 -1.65 -17.08 -28.12
N VAL A 244 -1.53 -15.91 -27.51
CA VAL A 244 -1.03 -14.72 -28.22
C VAL A 244 0.50 -14.72 -28.27
N VAL A 245 1.04 -14.92 -29.48
CA VAL A 245 2.49 -14.83 -29.79
C VAL A 245 3.02 -13.44 -29.41
N THR A 246 4.11 -13.41 -28.66
CA THR A 246 4.79 -12.17 -28.25
C THR A 246 5.92 -11.85 -29.22
N ALA A 247 6.01 -10.58 -29.61
CA ALA A 247 7.10 -10.09 -30.44
C ALA A 247 8.43 -10.12 -29.65
N LYS A 248 9.53 -10.45 -30.34
CA LYS A 248 10.88 -10.37 -29.75
C LYS A 248 11.16 -8.94 -29.30
N ARG A 249 11.66 -8.83 -28.08
CA ARG A 249 11.84 -7.58 -27.36
C ARG A 249 13.31 -7.21 -27.27
N ALA A 250 13.63 -5.92 -27.30
CA ALA A 250 15.01 -5.47 -27.15
C ALA A 250 15.41 -5.60 -25.67
N SER A 251 16.31 -6.52 -25.36
CA SER A 251 16.89 -6.63 -24.01
C SER A 251 18.08 -5.69 -23.91
N SER A 252 18.07 -4.77 -22.95
CA SER A 252 19.24 -3.96 -22.59
C SER A 252 19.51 -4.06 -21.10
N VAL A 253 20.78 -4.17 -20.73
CA VAL A 253 21.25 -4.28 -19.33
C VAL A 253 20.95 -3.00 -18.53
N LEU A 254 20.81 -1.85 -19.19
CA LEU A 254 20.43 -0.59 -18.55
C LEU A 254 18.98 -0.57 -18.05
N LEU A 255 18.08 -1.40 -18.61
CA LEU A 255 16.71 -1.49 -18.11
C LEU A 255 16.64 -2.42 -16.90
N HIS A 256 15.95 -1.94 -15.86
CA HIS A 256 15.48 -2.79 -14.79
C HIS A 256 14.49 -3.83 -15.35
N ALA A 257 14.52 -5.06 -14.84
CA ALA A 257 13.69 -6.17 -15.32
C ALA A 257 12.19 -5.79 -15.41
N VAL A 258 11.69 -5.05 -14.41
CA VAL A 258 10.30 -4.54 -14.39
C VAL A 258 10.03 -3.61 -15.57
N ALA A 259 10.95 -2.72 -15.90
CA ALA A 259 10.81 -1.80 -17.02
C ALA A 259 10.83 -2.55 -18.35
N GLN A 260 11.69 -3.57 -18.50
CA GLN A 260 11.73 -4.44 -19.69
C GLN A 260 10.37 -5.09 -19.96
N TYR A 261 9.73 -5.63 -18.92
CA TYR A 261 8.43 -6.29 -19.06
C TYR A 261 7.24 -5.33 -19.00
N GLN A 262 7.43 -4.03 -18.82
CA GLN A 262 6.31 -3.12 -18.67
C GLN A 262 6.31 -1.97 -19.66
N PHE A 263 7.45 -1.53 -20.16
CA PHE A 263 7.51 -0.42 -21.12
C PHE A 263 6.98 -0.81 -22.50
N ASN A 264 6.34 0.16 -23.14
CA ASN A 264 5.89 0.02 -24.51
C ASN A 264 7.06 0.41 -25.45
N GLU A 265 7.48 -0.51 -26.30
CA GLU A 265 8.66 -0.36 -27.17
C GLU A 265 8.29 -0.07 -28.63
N THR A 266 7.01 -0.18 -28.99
CA THR A 266 6.55 -0.30 -30.38
C THR A 266 6.96 0.88 -31.29
N HIS A 267 7.06 2.09 -30.75
CA HIS A 267 7.39 3.30 -31.52
C HIS A 267 8.81 3.81 -31.30
N TRP A 268 9.59 3.12 -30.46
CA TRP A 268 10.86 3.59 -29.92
C TRP A 268 12.03 2.68 -30.29
N ASN A 269 11.78 1.62 -31.05
CA ASN A 269 12.82 0.77 -31.62
C ASN A 269 13.10 1.23 -33.06
N HIS A 270 14.33 1.67 -33.33
CA HIS A 270 14.73 2.13 -34.66
C HIS A 270 16.10 1.53 -35.01
N GLY A 271 16.18 0.80 -36.13
CA GLY A 271 17.43 0.18 -36.57
C GLY A 271 17.98 -0.90 -35.63
N GLY A 272 17.11 -1.56 -34.84
CA GLY A 272 17.50 -2.57 -33.86
C GLY A 272 18.01 -2.02 -32.53
N VAL A 273 18.06 -0.69 -32.37
CA VAL A 273 18.40 0.00 -31.12
C VAL A 273 17.14 0.54 -30.46
N TYR A 274 16.96 0.25 -29.17
CA TYR A 274 15.85 0.77 -28.39
C TYR A 274 16.19 2.14 -27.81
N TYR A 275 15.36 3.14 -28.07
CA TYR A 275 15.52 4.50 -27.59
C TYR A 275 14.53 4.77 -26.46
N VAL A 276 15.02 5.01 -25.25
CA VAL A 276 14.14 5.33 -24.11
C VAL A 276 13.98 6.84 -23.99
N ASP A 277 12.72 7.29 -23.96
CA ASP A 277 12.40 8.69 -23.68
C ASP A 277 12.86 9.08 -22.27
N ARG A 278 13.24 10.34 -22.06
CA ARG A 278 13.83 10.78 -20.79
C ARG A 278 12.92 10.58 -19.59
N ALA A 279 11.61 10.68 -19.76
CA ALA A 279 10.66 10.48 -18.67
C ALA A 279 10.58 9.00 -18.28
N SER A 280 10.52 8.08 -19.25
CA SER A 280 10.62 6.64 -19.03
C SER A 280 12.00 6.25 -18.46
N ALA A 281 13.08 6.95 -18.84
CA ALA A 281 14.41 6.76 -18.26
C ALA A 281 14.41 7.05 -16.75
N VAL A 282 13.80 8.17 -16.33
CA VAL A 282 13.65 8.52 -14.90
C VAL A 282 12.85 7.45 -14.15
N LEU A 283 11.76 6.95 -14.73
CA LEU A 283 11.00 5.84 -14.14
C LEU A 283 11.85 4.57 -13.98
N ASN A 284 12.74 4.30 -14.93
CA ASN A 284 13.73 3.23 -14.88
C ASN A 284 14.94 3.56 -13.97
N GLY A 285 14.97 4.71 -13.28
CA GLY A 285 16.05 5.09 -12.37
C GLY A 285 17.29 5.62 -13.07
N MET A 286 17.17 6.06 -14.32
CA MET A 286 18.24 6.67 -15.09
C MET A 286 18.01 8.18 -15.18
N LEU A 287 18.91 8.95 -14.58
CA LEU A 287 18.92 10.40 -14.67
C LEU A 287 19.87 10.83 -15.78
N SER A 288 19.33 11.40 -16.86
CA SER A 288 20.13 11.83 -18.00
C SER A 288 20.14 13.34 -18.17
N PHE A 289 21.30 13.91 -18.48
CA PHE A 289 21.40 15.26 -19.03
C PHE A 289 22.29 15.27 -20.27
N ARG A 290 22.00 16.20 -21.19
CA ARG A 290 22.71 16.32 -22.46
C ARG A 290 23.77 17.41 -22.33
N THR A 291 25.02 17.06 -22.64
CA THR A 291 26.14 18.03 -22.67
C THR A 291 26.04 18.91 -23.92
N SER A 292 26.68 20.09 -23.88
CA SER A 292 26.81 21.01 -25.03
C SER A 292 27.38 20.35 -26.29
N ARG A 293 28.23 19.32 -26.13
CA ARG A 293 28.82 18.52 -27.22
C ARG A 293 27.89 17.41 -27.75
N GLY A 294 26.66 17.32 -27.26
CA GLY A 294 25.66 16.37 -27.72
C GLY A 294 25.67 14.99 -27.05
N ALA A 295 26.68 14.66 -26.24
CA ALA A 295 26.74 13.41 -25.46
C ALA A 295 25.69 13.38 -24.34
N PHE A 296 25.23 12.17 -24.00
CA PHE A 296 24.34 11.94 -22.85
C PHE A 296 25.16 11.45 -21.67
N VAL A 297 25.11 12.17 -20.56
CA VAL A 297 25.61 11.68 -19.26
C VAL A 297 24.42 11.09 -18.54
N VAL A 298 24.48 9.80 -18.22
CA VAL A 298 23.42 9.04 -17.58
C VAL A 298 23.94 8.54 -16.23
N MET A 299 23.28 8.94 -15.16
CA MET A 299 23.48 8.39 -13.82
C MET A 299 22.43 7.31 -13.59
N ASP A 300 22.86 6.07 -13.37
CA ASP A 300 21.98 4.99 -12.95
C ASP A 300 21.92 4.92 -11.42
N VAL A 301 20.76 5.24 -10.86
CA VAL A 301 20.50 5.20 -9.41
C VAL A 301 20.54 3.77 -8.87
N LYS A 302 20.30 2.76 -9.72
CA LYS A 302 20.29 1.35 -9.32
C LYS A 302 21.69 0.84 -9.01
N THR A 303 22.67 1.20 -9.85
CA THR A 303 24.07 0.77 -9.73
C THR A 303 24.97 1.84 -9.11
N TRP A 304 24.46 3.07 -8.92
CA TRP A 304 25.22 4.25 -8.53
C TRP A 304 26.38 4.59 -9.47
N GLN A 305 26.22 4.26 -10.76
CA GLN A 305 27.25 4.49 -11.78
C GLN A 305 26.85 5.61 -12.74
N VAL A 306 27.85 6.43 -13.11
CA VAL A 306 27.73 7.43 -14.17
C VAL A 306 28.34 6.88 -15.45
N MET A 307 27.58 6.91 -16.53
CA MET A 307 28.04 6.51 -17.86
C MET A 307 27.84 7.64 -18.86
N VAL A 308 28.71 7.71 -19.87
CA VAL A 308 28.63 8.71 -20.94
C VAL A 308 28.37 7.99 -22.24
N ILE A 309 27.19 8.24 -22.81
CA ILE A 309 26.79 7.68 -24.09
C ILE A 309 27.13 8.71 -25.17
N PRO A 310 28.03 8.39 -26.12
CA PRO A 310 28.40 9.30 -27.19
C PRO A 310 27.20 9.58 -28.09
N PRO A 311 27.15 10.75 -28.75
CA PRO A 311 26.07 11.07 -29.67
C PRO A 311 26.10 10.10 -30.86
N ILE A 312 25.03 9.32 -31.02
CA ILE A 312 24.82 8.54 -32.24
C ILE A 312 24.36 9.52 -33.32
N GLN A 313 25.08 9.58 -34.44
CA GLN A 313 24.64 10.35 -35.59
C GLN A 313 23.32 9.74 -36.10
N PRO A 314 22.21 10.49 -36.12
CA PRO A 314 20.97 9.96 -36.64
C PRO A 314 21.16 9.64 -38.12
N THR A 315 21.03 8.36 -38.50
CA THR A 315 20.74 7.98 -39.89
C THR A 315 19.56 8.83 -40.37
N GLU A 316 19.67 9.40 -41.58
CA GLU A 316 18.91 10.55 -42.13
C GLU A 316 17.36 10.47 -42.10
N ALA A 317 16.77 9.42 -41.52
CA ALA A 317 15.32 9.19 -41.44
C ALA A 317 14.75 9.06 -40.00
N ALA A 318 15.52 9.36 -38.94
CA ALA A 318 15.04 9.17 -37.57
C ALA A 318 14.01 10.26 -37.14
N PRO A 319 12.84 9.89 -36.60
CA PRO A 319 11.86 10.86 -36.08
C PRO A 319 12.45 11.83 -35.05
N HIS A 320 12.02 13.08 -35.06
CA HIS A 320 12.52 14.16 -34.21
C HIS A 320 12.38 13.87 -32.68
N ALA A 321 11.47 12.97 -32.31
CA ALA A 321 11.29 12.49 -30.93
C ALA A 321 12.46 11.60 -30.44
N LEU A 322 13.15 10.90 -31.35
CA LEU A 322 14.30 10.05 -31.01
C LEU A 322 15.56 10.88 -30.72
N ALA A 323 15.66 12.11 -31.23
CA ALA A 323 16.80 13.00 -31.00
C ALA A 323 16.93 13.47 -29.55
N SER A 324 15.86 13.39 -28.76
CA SER A 324 15.86 13.69 -27.32
C SER A 324 15.95 12.44 -26.44
N ALA A 325 15.78 11.24 -27.01
CA ALA A 325 15.78 9.96 -26.32
C ALA A 325 17.20 9.40 -26.14
N ILE A 326 17.35 8.51 -25.16
CA ILE A 326 18.61 7.86 -24.83
C ILE A 326 18.68 6.56 -25.63
N PRO A 327 19.68 6.38 -26.51
CA PRO A 327 19.89 5.11 -27.17
C PRO A 327 20.44 4.10 -26.16
N LEU A 328 19.81 2.94 -26.08
CA LEU A 328 20.28 1.82 -25.29
C LEU A 328 21.07 0.90 -26.19
N VAL A 329 22.38 1.12 -26.19
CA VAL A 329 23.36 0.28 -26.87
C VAL A 329 23.94 -0.66 -25.82
N ASP A 330 24.07 -1.94 -26.16
CA ASP A 330 24.72 -2.94 -25.30
C ASP A 330 26.23 -2.70 -25.17
#